data_AF-A0A7W2N0K4-F1
#
_entry.id   AF-A0A7W2N0K4-F1
#
_cell.length_a   1.000
_cell.length_b   1.000
_cell.length_c   1.000
_cell.angle_alpha   90.00
_cell.angle_beta   90.00
_cell.angle_gamma   90.00
#
_symmetry.space_group_name_H-M   'P 1'
#
loop_
_entity.id
_entity.type
_entity.pdbx_description
1 polymer ?
#
loop_
_entity_poly.entity_id
_entity_poly.type
_entity_poly.pdbx_seq_one_letter_code
_entity_poly.pdbx_strand_id
1 'polypeptide(L)'
;MSGSKNNLKNHPKYQAKNQQGFTLIELVTVIVILGVLATGISSFLRFGTQSYTDAADRDALISTARFVVERLNREVRNALPNSIRTIGGDKNPCLEFVPIDKSVIYLDIPVAPEPASDSVEVLMLAGALSSQYVAVYALNSDDIYNKKSGVIEKFLPFLPGDYSGDRQVVSTIRFDSEIRFNEESPTERLYFIGSPVSYCVEDQAIYRYQAYGFGNYDYDSDGRPLRPLITKTTEKVLMAEYVDNYSSSGTVLPFKTSAATLQRNGLALIRLKFARNLEEIVFNNEIQVPNVP
;
A
#
# COMPACT_ATOMS: atom_id res chain seq x y z
N MET A 1 33.96 111.48 -35.53
CA MET A 1 33.39 110.13 -35.76
C MET A 1 34.05 109.16 -34.81
N SER A 2 33.19 108.40 -34.13
CA SER A 2 33.47 107.62 -32.91
C SER A 2 34.32 106.39 -33.18
N GLY A 3 35.42 106.25 -32.45
CA GLY A 3 36.31 105.08 -32.48
C GLY A 3 35.76 103.96 -31.59
N SER A 4 35.27 102.90 -32.24
CA SER A 4 34.76 101.67 -31.64
C SER A 4 35.80 100.94 -30.78
N LYS A 5 35.43 100.61 -29.54
CA LYS A 5 36.10 99.59 -28.71
C LYS A 5 35.05 98.60 -28.24
N ASN A 6 34.95 97.46 -28.92
CA ASN A 6 34.14 96.33 -28.47
C ASN A 6 35.04 95.30 -27.77
N ASN A 7 34.72 95.05 -26.50
CA ASN A 7 35.25 94.00 -25.64
C ASN A 7 34.91 92.61 -26.18
N LEU A 8 35.92 91.78 -26.46
CA LEU A 8 35.74 90.34 -26.68
C LEU A 8 35.76 89.62 -25.33
N LYS A 9 34.60 89.08 -24.93
CA LYS A 9 34.46 88.18 -23.77
C LYS A 9 35.07 86.81 -24.11
N ASN A 10 35.97 86.33 -23.25
CA ASN A 10 36.47 84.95 -23.30
C ASN A 10 35.35 83.96 -22.91
N HIS A 11 35.01 83.05 -23.83
CA HIS A 11 34.16 81.89 -23.52
C HIS A 11 35.03 80.72 -23.00
N PRO A 12 34.56 79.95 -22.00
CA PRO A 12 35.27 78.79 -21.50
C PRO A 12 35.32 77.68 -22.56
N LYS A 13 36.51 77.12 -22.79
CA LYS A 13 36.71 75.98 -23.71
C LYS A 13 36.15 74.71 -23.08
N TYR A 14 35.12 74.13 -23.70
CA TYR A 14 34.70 72.76 -23.41
C TYR A 14 35.79 71.79 -23.87
N GLN A 15 36.45 71.10 -22.93
CA GLN A 15 37.32 69.97 -23.25
C GLN A 15 36.44 68.78 -23.63
N ALA A 16 36.49 68.38 -24.90
CA ALA A 16 35.89 67.13 -25.34
C ALA A 16 36.65 65.96 -24.70
N LYS A 17 35.96 65.15 -23.90
CA LYS A 17 36.47 63.85 -23.46
C LYS A 17 36.68 63.00 -24.71
N ASN A 18 37.93 62.65 -25.03
CA ASN A 18 38.21 61.64 -26.06
C ASN A 18 37.53 60.33 -25.64
N GLN A 19 36.51 59.92 -26.39
CA GLN A 19 35.93 58.60 -26.25
C GLN A 19 37.01 57.60 -26.69
N GLN A 20 37.55 56.83 -25.76
CA GLN A 20 38.42 55.71 -26.07
C GLN A 20 37.53 54.60 -26.66
N GLY A 21 37.67 54.35 -27.97
CA GLY A 21 36.99 53.25 -28.64
C GLY A 21 37.68 51.91 -28.35
N PHE A 22 36.89 50.84 -28.33
CA PHE A 22 37.39 49.48 -28.18
C PHE A 22 38.09 49.01 -29.47
N THR A 23 39.17 48.24 -29.32
CA THR A 23 39.84 47.63 -30.47
C THR A 23 39.08 46.41 -30.98
N LEU A 24 39.19 46.08 -32.27
CA LEU A 24 38.54 44.90 -32.85
C LEU A 24 39.00 43.60 -32.17
N ILE A 25 40.29 43.50 -31.82
CA ILE A 25 40.82 42.35 -31.09
C ILE A 25 40.18 42.20 -29.71
N GLU A 26 39.97 43.30 -29.00
CA GLU A 26 39.32 43.31 -27.67
C GLU A 26 37.86 42.85 -27.77
N LEU A 27 37.10 43.37 -28.74
CA LEU A 27 35.72 42.90 -28.99
C LEU A 27 35.66 41.39 -29.30
N VAL A 28 36.54 40.90 -30.17
CA VAL A 28 36.57 39.48 -30.56
C VAL A 28 36.92 38.60 -29.36
N THR A 29 37.93 38.96 -28.57
CA THR A 29 38.30 38.20 -27.37
C THR A 29 37.17 38.14 -26.34
N VAL A 30 36.43 39.24 -26.13
CA VAL A 30 35.27 39.27 -25.23
C VAL A 30 34.17 38.33 -25.70
N ILE A 31 33.82 38.34 -27.00
CA ILE A 31 32.79 37.44 -27.55
C ILE A 31 33.20 35.97 -27.37
N VAL A 32 34.48 35.64 -27.62
CA VAL A 32 34.99 34.28 -27.46
C VAL A 32 34.94 33.83 -26.00
N ILE A 33 35.40 34.67 -25.07
CA ILE A 33 35.39 34.37 -23.62
C ILE A 33 33.95 34.20 -23.13
N LEU A 34 33.03 35.09 -23.52
CA LEU A 34 31.62 34.98 -23.18
C LEU A 34 30.99 33.70 -23.75
N GLY A 35 31.36 33.30 -24.97
CA GLY A 35 30.91 32.04 -25.56
C GLY A 35 31.32 30.82 -24.73
N VAL A 36 32.61 30.73 -24.37
CA VAL A 36 33.12 29.62 -23.54
C VAL A 36 32.47 29.61 -22.16
N LEU A 37 32.38 30.76 -21.48
CA LEU A 37 31.77 30.86 -20.16
C LEU A 37 30.27 30.52 -20.19
N ALA A 38 29.54 31.03 -21.18
CA ALA A 38 28.11 30.73 -21.34
C ALA A 38 27.89 29.22 -21.48
N THR A 39 28.67 28.52 -22.32
CA THR A 39 28.54 27.06 -22.47
C THR A 39 28.86 26.31 -21.17
N GLY A 40 29.90 26.72 -20.44
CA GLY A 40 30.26 26.13 -19.14
C GLY A 40 29.14 26.31 -18.11
N ILE A 41 28.63 27.52 -17.95
CA ILE A 41 27.55 27.84 -17.00
C ILE A 41 26.26 27.07 -17.37
N SER A 42 25.89 27.03 -18.64
CA SER A 42 24.70 26.28 -19.08
C SER A 42 24.81 24.78 -18.78
N SER A 43 25.98 24.17 -19.00
CA SER A 43 26.20 22.75 -18.70
C SER A 43 26.13 22.47 -17.19
N PHE A 44 26.73 23.34 -16.37
CA PHE A 44 26.71 23.22 -14.92
C PHE A 44 25.29 23.38 -14.36
N LEU A 45 24.54 24.38 -14.83
CA LEU A 45 23.14 24.57 -14.44
C LEU A 45 22.29 23.36 -14.81
N ARG A 46 22.44 22.82 -16.03
CA ARG A 46 21.73 21.62 -16.46
C ARG A 46 22.03 20.43 -15.56
N PHE A 47 23.31 20.19 -15.25
CA PHE A 47 23.72 19.09 -14.38
C PHE A 47 23.18 19.28 -12.96
N GLY A 48 23.25 20.50 -12.41
CA GLY A 48 22.70 20.81 -11.10
C GLY A 48 21.20 20.60 -11.02
N THR A 49 20.45 21.03 -12.04
CA THR A 49 19.00 20.78 -12.10
C THR A 49 18.66 19.30 -12.23
N GLN A 50 19.40 18.55 -13.06
CA GLN A 50 19.19 17.11 -13.24
C GLN A 50 19.46 16.34 -11.95
N SER A 51 20.59 16.61 -11.29
CA SER A 51 20.93 15.96 -10.02
C SER A 51 19.91 16.25 -8.93
N TYR A 52 19.34 17.44 -8.90
CA TYR A 52 18.26 17.78 -7.97
C TYR A 52 16.98 17.00 -8.28
N THR A 53 16.58 16.91 -9.56
CA THR A 53 15.37 16.15 -9.94
C THR A 53 15.53 14.66 -9.69
N ASP A 54 16.71 14.08 -9.96
CA ASP A 54 17.00 12.67 -9.73
C ASP A 54 16.90 12.33 -8.24
N ALA A 55 17.47 13.18 -7.38
CA ALA A 55 17.36 13.03 -5.93
C ALA A 55 15.90 13.12 -5.45
N ALA A 56 15.15 14.09 -5.96
CA ALA A 56 13.75 14.27 -5.59
C ALA A 56 12.87 13.08 -6.04
N ASP A 57 13.09 12.55 -7.24
CA ASP A 57 12.38 11.38 -7.75
C ASP A 57 12.72 10.12 -6.94
N ARG A 58 13.99 9.94 -6.59
CA ARG A 58 14.43 8.82 -5.73
C ARG A 58 13.80 8.88 -4.34
N ASP A 59 13.77 10.06 -3.72
CA ASP A 59 13.14 10.25 -2.41
C ASP A 59 11.63 9.94 -2.46
N ALA A 60 10.94 10.39 -3.51
CA ALA A 60 9.54 10.08 -3.73
C ALA A 60 9.30 8.58 -3.91
N LEU A 61 10.11 7.88 -4.72
CA LEU A 61 10.03 6.43 -4.90
C LEU A 61 10.24 5.67 -3.59
N ILE A 62 11.27 6.02 -2.82
CA ILE A 62 11.56 5.38 -1.53
C ILE A 62 10.42 5.58 -0.54
N SER A 63 9.85 6.79 -0.47
CA SER A 63 8.73 7.10 0.43
C SER A 63 7.50 6.26 0.10
N THR A 64 7.09 6.24 -1.17
CA THR A 64 5.96 5.45 -1.67
C THR A 64 6.15 3.96 -1.41
N ALA A 65 7.34 3.43 -1.70
CA ALA A 65 7.65 2.02 -1.51
C ALA A 65 7.64 1.63 -0.02
N ARG A 66 8.24 2.45 0.86
CA ARG A 66 8.19 2.22 2.31
C ARG A 66 6.76 2.23 2.83
N PHE A 67 5.94 3.19 2.41
CA PHE A 67 4.55 3.27 2.83
C PHE A 67 3.77 1.99 2.51
N VAL A 68 3.82 1.52 1.25
CA VAL A 68 3.07 0.33 0.85
C VAL A 68 3.60 -0.94 1.52
N VAL A 69 4.93 -1.07 1.63
CA VAL A 69 5.55 -2.24 2.29
C VAL A 69 5.18 -2.30 3.77
N GLU A 70 5.27 -1.19 4.51
CA GLU A 70 4.92 -1.13 5.93
C GLU A 70 3.42 -1.37 6.17
N ARG A 71 2.57 -0.73 5.35
CA ARG A 71 1.12 -0.90 5.46
C ARG A 71 0.72 -2.35 5.19
N LEU A 72 1.23 -2.93 4.11
CA LEU A 72 0.97 -4.33 3.74
C LEU A 72 1.49 -5.27 4.83
N ASN A 73 2.71 -5.05 5.34
CA ASN A 73 3.29 -5.86 6.42
C ASN A 73 2.41 -5.89 7.66
N ARG A 74 1.94 -4.71 8.10
CA ARG A 74 1.05 -4.60 9.26
C ARG A 74 -0.28 -5.32 9.06
N GLU A 75 -0.87 -5.25 7.87
CA GLU A 75 -2.15 -5.90 7.60
C GLU A 75 -2.03 -7.43 7.49
N VAL A 76 -1.04 -7.91 6.74
CA VAL A 76 -0.83 -9.35 6.52
C VAL A 76 -0.43 -10.06 7.83
N ARG A 77 0.33 -9.40 8.72
CA ARG A 77 0.64 -9.95 10.06
C ARG A 77 -0.61 -10.19 10.91
N ASN A 78 -1.70 -9.46 10.65
CA ASN A 78 -2.99 -9.61 11.33
C ASN A 78 -4.01 -10.36 10.46
N ALA A 79 -3.54 -11.17 9.51
CA ALA A 79 -4.38 -12.08 8.75
C ALA A 79 -4.78 -13.30 9.60
N LEU A 80 -5.99 -13.80 9.36
CA LEU A 80 -6.47 -15.06 9.90
C LEU A 80 -5.53 -16.20 9.48
N PRO A 81 -5.15 -17.12 10.38
CA PRO A 81 -4.38 -18.31 10.03
C PRO A 81 -4.99 -19.02 8.82
N ASN A 82 -4.14 -19.53 7.93
CA ASN A 82 -4.53 -20.23 6.69
C ASN A 82 -5.34 -19.40 5.66
N SER A 83 -5.57 -18.10 5.88
CA SER A 83 -6.28 -17.25 4.91
C SER A 83 -5.41 -16.70 3.78
N ILE A 84 -4.09 -16.57 3.98
CA ILE A 84 -3.24 -15.96 2.95
C ILE A 84 -3.20 -16.82 1.68
N ARG A 85 -3.43 -16.21 0.52
CA ARG A 85 -3.27 -16.88 -0.78
C ARG A 85 -2.89 -15.90 -1.88
N THR A 86 -2.34 -16.43 -2.97
CA THR A 86 -2.14 -15.67 -4.22
C THR A 86 -3.25 -16.04 -5.20
N ILE A 87 -3.96 -15.02 -5.71
CA ILE A 87 -5.01 -15.12 -6.74
C ILE A 87 -4.59 -14.31 -7.99
N GLY A 88 -5.34 -14.30 -9.09
CA GLY A 88 -5.02 -13.42 -10.24
C GLY A 88 -4.05 -13.96 -11.30
N GLY A 89 -3.72 -15.27 -11.23
CA GLY A 89 -2.84 -15.94 -12.19
C GLY A 89 -1.44 -15.30 -12.33
N ASP A 90 -0.70 -15.67 -13.38
CA ASP A 90 0.69 -15.24 -13.57
C ASP A 90 0.85 -13.80 -14.06
N LYS A 91 -0.21 -13.24 -14.67
CA LYS A 91 -0.17 -11.90 -15.25
C LYS A 91 -0.46 -10.81 -14.23
N ASN A 92 -1.36 -11.07 -13.29
CA ASN A 92 -1.83 -10.08 -12.33
C ASN A 92 -2.08 -10.69 -10.93
N PRO A 93 -1.06 -11.32 -10.33
CA PRO A 93 -1.18 -11.91 -9.02
C PRO A 93 -1.54 -10.85 -7.97
N CYS A 94 -2.50 -11.18 -7.13
CA CYS A 94 -2.86 -10.44 -5.94
C CYS A 94 -2.56 -11.27 -4.70
N LEU A 95 -2.07 -10.61 -3.66
CA LEU A 95 -2.03 -11.19 -2.31
C LEU A 95 -3.38 -10.95 -1.65
N GLU A 96 -4.12 -12.03 -1.40
CA GLU A 96 -5.40 -12.00 -0.71
C GLU A 96 -5.27 -12.59 0.71
N PHE A 97 -5.96 -12.00 1.67
CA PHE A 97 -6.04 -12.50 3.04
C PHE A 97 -7.32 -12.02 3.73
N VAL A 98 -7.65 -12.62 4.87
CA VAL A 98 -8.80 -12.23 5.70
C VAL A 98 -8.28 -11.58 6.98
N PRO A 99 -8.59 -10.31 7.26
CA PRO A 99 -8.11 -9.64 8.47
C PRO A 99 -8.87 -10.12 9.72
N ILE A 100 -8.15 -10.28 10.83
CA ILE A 100 -8.73 -10.50 12.16
C ILE A 100 -9.21 -9.15 12.72
N ASP A 101 -10.48 -9.07 13.10
CA ASP A 101 -11.04 -7.93 13.83
C ASP A 101 -10.73 -8.07 15.33
N LYS A 102 -11.10 -9.22 15.92
CA LYS A 102 -10.83 -9.57 17.32
C LYS A 102 -10.49 -11.05 17.45
N SER A 103 -9.70 -11.39 18.45
CA SER A 103 -9.43 -12.77 18.87
C SER A 103 -9.87 -12.90 20.32
N VAL A 104 -10.61 -13.96 20.60
CA VAL A 104 -11.18 -14.26 21.91
C VAL A 104 -10.92 -15.72 22.27
N ILE A 105 -11.15 -16.06 23.53
CA ILE A 105 -11.10 -17.44 24.02
C ILE A 105 -12.54 -17.84 24.31
N TYR A 106 -13.02 -18.95 23.75
CA TYR A 106 -14.33 -19.48 24.10
C TYR A 106 -14.22 -20.34 25.36
N LEU A 107 -15.28 -20.35 26.17
CA LEU A 107 -15.37 -21.23 27.33
C LEU A 107 -15.83 -22.62 26.94
N ASP A 108 -16.79 -22.67 26.01
CA ASP A 108 -17.39 -23.87 25.49
C ASP A 108 -17.93 -23.61 24.09
N ILE A 109 -17.93 -24.64 23.23
CA ILE A 109 -18.37 -24.53 21.85
C ILE A 109 -18.98 -25.86 21.39
N PRO A 110 -20.17 -25.87 20.73
CA PRO A 110 -20.84 -27.11 20.41
C PRO A 110 -20.07 -27.90 19.35
N VAL A 111 -19.42 -29.00 19.75
CA VAL A 111 -18.69 -29.94 18.87
C VAL A 111 -19.20 -31.36 19.11
N ALA A 112 -19.21 -32.22 18.08
CA ALA A 112 -19.71 -33.58 18.23
C ALA A 112 -18.94 -34.34 19.35
N PRO A 113 -19.63 -35.05 20.25
CA PRO A 113 -21.02 -35.52 20.17
C PRO A 113 -22.09 -34.58 20.78
N GLU A 114 -21.75 -33.36 21.16
CA GLU A 114 -22.69 -32.41 21.76
C GLU A 114 -23.80 -32.00 20.78
N PRO A 115 -25.01 -31.68 21.30
CA PRO A 115 -26.06 -31.10 20.48
C PRO A 115 -25.63 -29.76 19.90
N ALA A 116 -26.19 -29.40 18.74
CA ALA A 116 -25.99 -28.07 18.19
C ALA A 116 -26.56 -27.00 19.13
N SER A 117 -25.94 -25.82 19.14
CA SER A 117 -26.35 -24.67 19.95
C SER A 117 -26.37 -23.41 19.09
N ASP A 118 -27.27 -22.48 19.41
CA ASP A 118 -27.36 -21.16 18.77
C ASP A 118 -26.50 -20.10 19.49
N SER A 119 -25.73 -20.49 20.49
CA SER A 119 -24.90 -19.56 21.27
C SER A 119 -23.58 -20.16 21.75
N VAL A 120 -22.60 -19.27 21.94
CA VAL A 120 -21.24 -19.56 22.41
C VAL A 120 -20.82 -18.50 23.41
N GLU A 121 -20.23 -18.90 24.53
CA GLU A 121 -19.71 -18.00 25.55
C GLU A 121 -18.22 -17.75 25.34
N VAL A 122 -17.81 -16.48 25.38
CA VAL A 122 -16.42 -16.06 25.14
C VAL A 122 -15.91 -15.08 26.19
N LEU A 123 -14.61 -15.07 26.40
CA LEU A 123 -13.86 -14.12 27.21
C LEU A 123 -12.95 -13.24 26.34
N MET A 124 -12.41 -12.17 26.92
CA MET A 124 -11.45 -11.25 26.29
C MET A 124 -12.01 -10.37 25.16
N LEU A 125 -13.32 -10.42 24.93
CA LEU A 125 -13.98 -9.54 23.96
C LEU A 125 -14.04 -8.11 24.49
N ALA A 126 -13.52 -7.16 23.72
CA ALA A 126 -13.57 -5.73 24.05
C ALA A 126 -13.52 -4.85 22.79
N GLY A 127 -14.06 -3.63 22.92
CA GLY A 127 -14.18 -2.65 21.83
C GLY A 127 -15.31 -2.95 20.83
N ALA A 128 -15.52 -2.04 19.88
CA ALA A 128 -16.51 -2.24 18.82
C ALA A 128 -16.05 -3.35 17.86
N LEU A 129 -17.03 -4.10 17.34
CA LEU A 129 -16.86 -5.06 16.26
C LEU A 129 -17.34 -4.45 14.95
N SER A 130 -16.66 -4.81 13.87
CA SER A 130 -16.96 -4.41 12.49
C SER A 130 -17.25 -5.60 11.56
N SER A 131 -17.08 -6.80 12.10
CA SER A 131 -17.25 -8.10 11.44
C SER A 131 -18.65 -8.68 11.65
N GLN A 132 -19.01 -9.67 10.83
CA GLN A 132 -20.26 -10.44 10.93
C GLN A 132 -20.03 -11.95 10.97
N TYR A 133 -18.77 -12.37 10.86
CA TYR A 133 -18.40 -13.77 10.81
C TYR A 133 -17.39 -14.07 11.91
N VAL A 134 -17.48 -15.27 12.43
CA VAL A 134 -16.49 -15.88 13.31
C VAL A 134 -15.83 -17.05 12.60
N ALA A 135 -14.58 -17.32 12.94
CA ALA A 135 -13.81 -18.45 12.47
C ALA A 135 -13.28 -19.26 13.66
N VAL A 136 -13.44 -20.57 13.59
CA VAL A 136 -12.90 -21.53 14.55
C VAL A 136 -12.20 -22.63 13.76
N TYR A 137 -10.93 -22.86 14.07
CA TYR A 137 -10.13 -23.98 13.56
C TYR A 137 -10.15 -24.17 12.03
N ALA A 138 -9.92 -23.09 11.30
CA ALA A 138 -9.77 -23.14 9.84
C ALA A 138 -8.42 -23.76 9.44
N LEU A 139 -8.45 -24.89 8.72
CA LEU A 139 -7.25 -25.66 8.38
C LEU A 139 -6.62 -25.27 7.04
N ASN A 140 -7.40 -24.67 6.15
CA ASN A 140 -6.97 -24.27 4.81
C ASN A 140 -7.77 -23.05 4.33
N SER A 141 -7.31 -22.45 3.23
CA SER A 141 -7.98 -21.28 2.64
C SER A 141 -9.38 -21.60 2.16
N ASP A 142 -9.66 -22.81 1.68
CA ASP A 142 -10.96 -23.15 1.11
C ASP A 142 -12.05 -23.21 2.19
N ASP A 143 -11.72 -23.67 3.40
CA ASP A 143 -12.63 -23.61 4.54
C ASP A 143 -13.09 -22.16 4.81
N ILE A 144 -12.17 -21.19 4.66
CA ILE A 144 -12.39 -19.77 4.95
C ILE A 144 -13.17 -19.11 3.82
N TYR A 145 -12.65 -19.18 2.59
CA TYR A 145 -13.22 -18.46 1.47
C TYR A 145 -14.54 -19.06 1.02
N ASN A 146 -14.74 -20.38 1.10
CA ASN A 146 -16.03 -20.99 0.78
C ASN A 146 -17.04 -20.92 1.93
N LYS A 147 -16.68 -20.28 3.06
CA LYS A 147 -17.48 -20.24 4.29
C LYS A 147 -18.00 -21.61 4.69
N LYS A 148 -17.07 -22.55 4.86
CA LYS A 148 -17.43 -23.92 5.24
C LYS A 148 -18.18 -23.90 6.58
N SER A 149 -19.37 -24.49 6.59
CA SER A 149 -20.16 -24.60 7.81
C SER A 149 -19.43 -25.43 8.86
N GLY A 150 -19.57 -25.02 10.12
CA GLY A 150 -18.83 -25.54 11.26
C GLY A 150 -17.38 -25.06 11.35
N VAL A 151 -16.95 -24.13 10.48
CA VAL A 151 -15.64 -23.44 10.55
C VAL A 151 -15.84 -21.93 10.53
N ILE A 152 -16.59 -21.43 9.54
CA ILE A 152 -16.94 -20.02 9.40
C ILE A 152 -18.44 -19.88 9.59
N GLU A 153 -18.84 -19.15 10.63
CA GLU A 153 -20.26 -18.98 10.96
C GLU A 153 -20.62 -17.51 11.10
N LYS A 154 -21.84 -17.16 10.69
CA LYS A 154 -22.35 -15.80 10.79
C LYS A 154 -23.03 -15.60 12.13
N PHE A 155 -22.59 -14.61 12.90
CA PHE A 155 -23.22 -14.27 14.18
C PHE A 155 -24.22 -13.12 14.04
N LEU A 156 -25.17 -13.07 14.98
CA LEU A 156 -26.18 -12.02 15.06
C LEU A 156 -25.61 -10.78 15.79
N PRO A 157 -26.13 -9.57 15.52
CA PRO A 157 -25.79 -8.39 16.31
C PRO A 157 -26.05 -8.62 17.80
N PHE A 158 -25.13 -8.17 18.66
CA PHE A 158 -25.26 -8.31 20.11
C PHE A 158 -26.50 -7.60 20.64
N LEU A 159 -27.26 -8.29 21.50
CA LEU A 159 -28.37 -7.70 22.23
C LEU A 159 -27.87 -7.09 23.56
N PRO A 160 -28.65 -6.20 24.19
CA PRO A 160 -28.33 -5.71 25.53
C PRO A 160 -28.13 -6.88 26.52
N GLY A 161 -26.96 -6.94 27.15
CA GLY A 161 -26.60 -7.99 28.10
C GLY A 161 -25.71 -9.10 27.54
N ASP A 162 -25.65 -9.29 26.21
CA ASP A 162 -24.77 -10.29 25.59
C ASP A 162 -23.29 -9.84 25.58
N TYR A 163 -23.03 -8.53 25.63
CA TYR A 163 -21.68 -7.98 25.55
C TYR A 163 -21.55 -6.69 26.35
N SER A 164 -20.54 -6.63 27.23
CA SER A 164 -20.28 -5.49 28.12
C SER A 164 -19.14 -4.58 27.66
N GLY A 165 -18.28 -5.02 26.74
CA GLY A 165 -17.05 -4.33 26.38
C GLY A 165 -15.86 -4.60 27.30
N ASP A 166 -16.05 -5.36 28.37
CA ASP A 166 -15.01 -5.70 29.34
C ASP A 166 -14.44 -7.09 29.06
N ARG A 167 -13.10 -7.17 28.94
CA ARG A 167 -12.37 -8.40 28.67
C ARG A 167 -12.53 -9.46 29.76
N GLN A 168 -12.88 -9.05 30.97
CA GLN A 168 -13.02 -9.96 32.13
C GLN A 168 -14.43 -10.51 32.30
N VAL A 169 -15.39 -10.02 31.51
CA VAL A 169 -16.79 -10.42 31.60
C VAL A 169 -17.13 -11.34 30.44
N VAL A 170 -17.80 -12.45 30.74
CA VAL A 170 -18.28 -13.39 29.71
C VAL A 170 -19.23 -12.66 28.77
N SER A 171 -19.02 -12.86 27.48
CA SER A 171 -19.87 -12.36 26.41
C SER A 171 -20.51 -13.53 25.67
N THR A 172 -21.78 -13.39 25.29
CA THR A 172 -22.53 -14.41 24.57
C THR A 172 -22.63 -14.05 23.09
N ILE A 173 -22.06 -14.88 22.23
CA ILE A 173 -22.25 -14.80 20.79
C ILE A 173 -23.49 -15.60 20.44
N ARG A 174 -24.38 -15.05 19.60
CA ARG A 174 -25.60 -15.73 19.12
C ARG A 174 -25.55 -15.94 17.62
N PHE A 175 -26.17 -17.01 17.15
CA PHE A 175 -26.28 -17.41 15.74
C PHE A 175 -27.74 -17.44 15.30
N ASP A 176 -27.99 -17.34 14.00
CA ASP A 176 -29.35 -17.33 13.43
C ASP A 176 -30.02 -18.71 13.46
N SER A 177 -29.23 -19.76 13.60
CA SER A 177 -29.65 -21.15 13.76
C SER A 177 -28.74 -21.87 14.73
N GLU A 178 -29.18 -23.02 15.24
CA GLU A 178 -28.30 -23.93 15.96
C GLU A 178 -27.17 -24.38 15.03
N ILE A 179 -25.93 -24.23 15.49
CA ILE A 179 -24.72 -24.62 14.79
C ILE A 179 -23.96 -25.67 15.59
N ARG A 180 -23.15 -26.44 14.87
CA ARG A 180 -22.15 -27.34 15.46
C ARG A 180 -20.84 -27.12 14.72
N PHE A 181 -19.79 -26.80 15.47
CA PHE A 181 -18.46 -26.67 14.91
C PHE A 181 -17.90 -28.05 14.57
N ASN A 182 -17.07 -28.10 13.55
CA ASN A 182 -16.50 -29.36 13.09
C ASN A 182 -15.51 -29.92 14.10
N GLU A 183 -14.74 -29.04 14.74
CA GLU A 183 -13.69 -29.39 15.69
C GLU A 183 -13.35 -28.17 16.58
N GLU A 184 -12.82 -28.44 17.77
CA GLU A 184 -12.34 -27.41 18.68
C GLU A 184 -11.01 -26.80 18.19
N SER A 185 -10.78 -25.52 18.49
CA SER A 185 -9.43 -24.97 18.39
C SER A 185 -8.55 -25.57 19.50
N PRO A 186 -7.34 -26.07 19.20
CA PRO A 186 -6.38 -26.54 20.20
C PRO A 186 -5.97 -25.48 21.23
N THR A 187 -6.29 -24.21 20.98
CA THR A 187 -6.02 -23.09 21.88
C THR A 187 -7.28 -22.38 22.36
N GLU A 188 -8.45 -23.01 22.20
CA GLU A 188 -9.77 -22.49 22.60
C GLU A 188 -10.08 -21.13 21.95
N ARG A 189 -9.52 -20.87 20.76
CA ARG A 189 -9.64 -19.56 20.10
C ARG A 189 -10.80 -19.51 19.13
N LEU A 190 -11.45 -18.34 19.17
CA LEU A 190 -12.42 -17.91 18.16
C LEU A 190 -11.98 -16.54 17.64
N TYR A 191 -12.01 -16.40 16.32
CA TYR A 191 -11.63 -15.17 15.64
C TYR A 191 -12.85 -14.49 15.05
N PHE A 192 -13.08 -13.22 15.39
CA PHE A 192 -13.96 -12.34 14.64
C PHE A 192 -13.23 -11.86 13.39
N ILE A 193 -13.81 -12.06 12.21
CA ILE A 193 -13.11 -11.87 10.93
C ILE A 193 -13.78 -10.82 10.05
N GLY A 194 -12.97 -9.93 9.48
CA GLY A 194 -13.43 -8.94 8.52
C GLY A 194 -13.64 -9.51 7.13
N SER A 195 -14.11 -8.67 6.20
CA SER A 195 -14.12 -9.01 4.77
C SER A 195 -12.71 -9.22 4.23
N PRO A 196 -12.51 -10.11 3.24
CA PRO A 196 -11.24 -10.26 2.56
C PRO A 196 -10.65 -8.94 2.04
N VAL A 197 -9.33 -8.86 2.01
CA VAL A 197 -8.53 -7.74 1.49
C VAL A 197 -7.53 -8.28 0.49
N SER A 198 -7.38 -7.59 -0.64
CA SER A 198 -6.43 -7.97 -1.70
C SER A 198 -5.50 -6.81 -2.04
N TYR A 199 -4.21 -7.09 -2.16
CA TYR A 199 -3.24 -6.18 -2.78
C TYR A 199 -2.88 -6.71 -4.16
N CYS A 200 -3.14 -5.92 -5.20
CA CYS A 200 -2.87 -6.28 -6.59
C CYS A 200 -1.87 -5.31 -7.21
N VAL A 201 -0.95 -5.83 -8.02
CA VAL A 201 -0.13 -5.01 -8.91
C VAL A 201 -0.86 -4.85 -10.24
N GLU A 202 -1.12 -3.61 -10.64
CA GLU A 202 -1.87 -3.29 -11.87
C GLU A 202 -1.31 -2.02 -12.49
N ASP A 203 -1.04 -2.03 -13.80
CA ASP A 203 -0.72 -0.82 -14.58
C ASP A 203 0.30 0.10 -13.89
N GLN A 204 1.42 -0.48 -13.43
CA GLN A 204 2.50 0.20 -12.70
C GLN A 204 2.10 0.82 -11.36
N ALA A 205 1.05 0.30 -10.74
CA ALA A 205 0.59 0.69 -9.42
C ALA A 205 0.29 -0.52 -8.54
N ILE A 206 0.21 -0.29 -7.22
CA ILE A 206 -0.37 -1.25 -6.28
C ILE A 206 -1.71 -0.69 -5.81
N TYR A 207 -2.73 -1.51 -5.92
CA TYR A 207 -4.05 -1.22 -5.41
C TYR A 207 -4.42 -2.14 -4.27
N ARG A 208 -5.09 -1.57 -3.27
CA ARG A 208 -5.72 -2.31 -2.19
C ARG A 208 -7.22 -2.36 -2.43
N TYR A 209 -7.74 -3.57 -2.58
CA TYR A 209 -9.15 -3.88 -2.71
C TYR A 209 -9.73 -4.23 -1.35
N GLN A 210 -10.87 -3.64 -1.03
CA GLN A 210 -11.63 -3.93 0.18
C GLN A 210 -13.14 -3.87 -0.06
N ALA A 211 -13.90 -4.23 0.96
CA ALA A 211 -15.36 -4.26 0.93
C ALA A 211 -15.95 -5.20 -0.13
N TYR A 212 -15.29 -6.34 -0.36
CA TYR A 212 -15.84 -7.48 -1.10
C TYR A 212 -16.10 -8.66 -0.16
N GLY A 213 -17.00 -9.57 -0.55
CA GLY A 213 -17.46 -10.69 0.30
C GLY A 213 -16.50 -11.88 0.32
N PHE A 214 -16.94 -13.00 0.89
CA PHE A 214 -16.27 -14.31 0.84
C PHE A 214 -16.83 -15.16 -0.32
N GLY A 215 -15.96 -15.84 -1.07
CA GLY A 215 -16.29 -17.11 -1.76
C GLY A 215 -17.13 -17.10 -3.02
N ASN A 216 -17.50 -15.95 -3.58
CA ASN A 216 -18.16 -15.82 -4.89
C ASN A 216 -18.08 -14.36 -5.31
N TYR A 217 -16.89 -13.93 -5.68
CA TYR A 217 -16.71 -12.67 -6.40
C TYR A 217 -16.57 -13.05 -7.86
N ASP A 218 -17.20 -12.27 -8.75
CA ASP A 218 -16.79 -12.33 -10.15
C ASP A 218 -15.29 -11.99 -10.15
N TYR A 219 -14.47 -12.83 -10.77
CA TYR A 219 -13.10 -12.44 -11.08
C TYR A 219 -13.12 -11.78 -12.45
N ASP A 220 -12.28 -10.77 -12.64
CA ASP A 220 -12.10 -10.25 -13.99
C ASP A 220 -11.42 -11.32 -14.85
N SER A 221 -11.29 -11.06 -16.14
CA SER A 221 -10.57 -11.96 -17.05
C SER A 221 -9.13 -12.25 -16.61
N ASP A 222 -8.59 -11.46 -15.69
CA ASP A 222 -7.25 -11.56 -15.15
C ASP A 222 -7.23 -12.19 -13.74
N GLY A 223 -8.34 -12.72 -13.24
CA GLY A 223 -8.40 -13.41 -11.94
C GLY A 223 -8.37 -12.45 -10.73
N ARG A 224 -8.57 -11.15 -10.93
CA ARG A 224 -8.63 -10.14 -9.87
C ARG A 224 -10.06 -10.07 -9.32
N PRO A 225 -10.25 -9.77 -8.02
CA PRO A 225 -11.59 -9.64 -7.47
C PRO A 225 -12.31 -8.45 -8.14
N LEU A 226 -13.38 -8.71 -8.89
CA LEU A 226 -14.19 -7.64 -9.48
C LEU A 226 -14.92 -6.87 -8.39
N ARG A 227 -15.21 -5.61 -8.74
CA ARG A 227 -16.24 -4.81 -8.07
C ARG A 227 -17.55 -5.61 -8.09
N PRO A 228 -18.38 -5.61 -7.03
CA PRO A 228 -19.55 -6.45 -6.98
C PRO A 228 -20.49 -5.95 -8.09
N LEU A 229 -20.86 -6.82 -9.02
CA LEU A 229 -21.60 -6.46 -10.23
C LEU A 229 -22.99 -5.85 -9.92
N ILE A 230 -23.47 -5.96 -8.68
CA ILE A 230 -24.84 -5.62 -8.30
C ILE A 230 -24.94 -4.61 -7.14
N THR A 231 -23.89 -4.39 -6.34
CA THR A 231 -23.92 -3.44 -5.21
C THR A 231 -22.69 -2.53 -5.18
N LYS A 232 -22.91 -1.23 -5.38
CA LYS A 232 -21.89 -0.17 -5.34
C LYS A 232 -21.12 -0.14 -4.01
N THR A 233 -19.98 -0.83 -3.91
CA THR A 233 -18.69 -0.30 -3.37
C THR A 233 -17.72 -1.43 -3.03
N THR A 234 -17.06 -2.04 -4.03
CA THR A 234 -15.66 -2.45 -3.78
C THR A 234 -14.85 -1.16 -3.82
N GLU A 235 -14.16 -0.89 -2.73
CA GLU A 235 -13.29 0.26 -2.63
C GLU A 235 -11.90 -0.16 -3.11
N LYS A 236 -11.44 0.52 -4.15
CA LYS A 236 -10.11 0.37 -4.72
C LYS A 236 -9.30 1.60 -4.31
N VAL A 237 -8.25 1.38 -3.53
CA VAL A 237 -7.40 2.45 -3.01
C VAL A 237 -6.01 2.33 -3.64
N LEU A 238 -5.53 3.43 -4.24
CA LEU A 238 -4.16 3.51 -4.75
C LEU A 238 -3.19 3.55 -3.56
N MET A 239 -2.27 2.58 -3.51
CA MET A 239 -1.30 2.45 -2.42
C MET A 239 0.09 2.93 -2.84
N ALA A 240 0.44 2.71 -4.10
CA ALA A 240 1.73 3.09 -4.66
C ALA A 240 1.66 3.18 -6.18
N GLU A 241 2.53 4.00 -6.76
CA GLU A 241 2.76 4.15 -8.20
C GLU A 241 4.20 3.81 -8.55
N TYR A 242 4.52 3.80 -9.85
CA TYR A 242 5.85 3.52 -10.41
C TYR A 242 6.34 2.09 -10.15
N VAL A 243 5.42 1.14 -10.07
CA VAL A 243 5.71 -0.28 -9.91
C VAL A 243 6.13 -0.87 -11.25
N ASP A 244 7.26 -1.57 -11.30
CA ASP A 244 7.86 -2.12 -12.52
C ASP A 244 8.13 -3.63 -12.40
N ASN A 245 7.22 -4.34 -11.73
CA ASN A 245 7.26 -5.79 -11.59
C ASN A 245 7.05 -6.52 -12.94
N TYR A 246 6.34 -5.90 -13.88
CA TYR A 246 6.09 -6.43 -15.22
C TYR A 246 6.62 -5.43 -16.24
N SER A 247 7.82 -5.65 -16.76
CA SER A 247 8.40 -4.77 -17.77
C SER A 247 9.06 -5.54 -18.90
N SER A 248 9.40 -4.85 -19.99
CA SER A 248 10.09 -5.43 -21.13
C SER A 248 11.47 -6.00 -20.77
N SER A 249 12.05 -5.56 -19.64
CA SER A 249 13.33 -6.03 -19.11
C SER A 249 13.24 -7.37 -18.36
N GLY A 250 12.03 -7.80 -17.99
CA GLY A 250 11.79 -9.05 -17.27
C GLY A 250 10.58 -8.95 -16.34
N THR A 251 10.20 -10.11 -15.80
CA THR A 251 9.09 -10.23 -14.84
C THR A 251 9.62 -10.58 -13.47
N VAL A 252 9.17 -9.83 -12.47
CA VAL A 252 9.39 -10.07 -11.05
C VAL A 252 8.04 -10.37 -10.42
N LEU A 253 7.80 -11.62 -10.03
CA LEU A 253 6.55 -12.01 -9.38
C LEU A 253 6.41 -11.25 -8.04
N PRO A 254 5.36 -10.42 -7.87
CA PRO A 254 5.24 -9.54 -6.72
C PRO A 254 4.85 -10.27 -5.45
N PHE A 255 4.08 -11.35 -5.57
CA PHE A 255 3.54 -12.09 -4.43
C PHE A 255 3.72 -13.59 -4.62
N LYS A 256 4.12 -14.26 -3.54
CA LYS A 256 4.11 -15.71 -3.45
C LYS A 256 3.75 -16.11 -2.02
N THR A 257 2.69 -16.88 -1.87
CA THR A 257 2.28 -17.41 -0.56
C THR A 257 2.66 -18.87 -0.40
N SER A 258 2.95 -19.27 0.83
CA SER A 258 3.02 -20.68 1.25
C SER A 258 2.03 -20.88 2.40
N ALA A 259 1.16 -21.88 2.26
CA ALA A 259 0.20 -22.23 3.28
C ALA A 259 0.91 -22.63 4.58
N ALA A 260 0.23 -22.42 5.70
CA ALA A 260 0.75 -22.90 6.97
C ALA A 260 0.66 -24.43 7.04
N THR A 261 1.45 -25.01 7.94
CA THR A 261 1.38 -26.44 8.30
C THR A 261 1.33 -26.55 9.81
N LEU A 262 1.08 -27.74 10.34
CA LEU A 262 1.08 -27.98 11.80
C LEU A 262 2.38 -27.56 12.49
N GLN A 263 3.50 -27.47 11.76
CA GLN A 263 4.82 -27.15 12.29
C GLN A 263 5.37 -25.80 11.81
N ARG A 264 4.69 -25.11 10.89
CA ARG A 264 5.19 -23.87 10.28
C ARG A 264 4.08 -22.85 10.09
N ASN A 265 4.41 -21.60 10.39
CA ASN A 265 3.60 -20.43 10.06
C ASN A 265 3.35 -20.32 8.56
N GLY A 266 2.26 -19.65 8.18
CA GLY A 266 2.04 -19.24 6.80
C GLY A 266 3.09 -18.20 6.40
N LEU A 267 3.46 -18.18 5.12
CA LEU A 267 4.48 -17.26 4.60
C LEU A 267 3.93 -16.47 3.42
N ALA A 268 4.09 -15.15 3.45
CA ALA A 268 3.90 -14.28 2.30
C ALA A 268 5.25 -13.66 1.91
N LEU A 269 5.76 -14.04 0.75
CA LEU A 269 6.93 -13.43 0.12
C LEU A 269 6.46 -12.33 -0.82
N ILE A 270 6.96 -11.12 -0.60
CA ILE A 270 6.61 -9.93 -1.38
C ILE A 270 7.88 -9.38 -2.00
N ARG A 271 7.83 -9.17 -3.32
CA ARG A 271 8.94 -8.59 -4.07
C ARG A 271 8.45 -7.48 -4.97
N LEU A 272 8.59 -6.24 -4.53
CA LEU A 272 8.09 -5.08 -5.27
C LEU A 272 9.26 -4.35 -5.92
N LYS A 273 9.18 -4.14 -7.24
CA LYS A 273 10.15 -3.36 -8.01
C LYS A 273 9.51 -2.02 -8.33
N PHE A 274 10.22 -0.94 -8.08
CA PHE A 274 9.82 0.43 -8.43
C PHE A 274 10.83 1.02 -9.39
N ALA A 275 10.37 1.73 -10.42
CA ALA A 275 11.24 2.38 -11.38
C ALA A 275 10.70 3.73 -11.87
N ARG A 276 11.56 4.76 -11.94
CA ARG A 276 11.24 6.07 -12.52
C ARG A 276 12.52 6.77 -12.98
N ASN A 277 12.55 7.33 -14.18
CA ASN A 277 13.65 8.17 -14.69
C ASN A 277 15.05 7.58 -14.48
N LEU A 278 15.23 6.27 -14.79
CA LEU A 278 16.45 5.47 -14.63
C LEU A 278 16.80 5.03 -13.19
N GLU A 279 16.07 5.50 -12.18
CA GLU A 279 16.17 4.96 -10.81
C GLU A 279 15.34 3.68 -10.70
N GLU A 280 15.93 2.63 -10.12
CA GLU A 280 15.27 1.36 -9.83
C GLU A 280 15.53 0.94 -8.39
N ILE A 281 14.47 0.53 -7.69
CA ILE A 281 14.55 0.05 -6.31
C ILE A 281 13.72 -1.21 -6.18
N VAL A 282 14.31 -2.27 -5.62
CA VAL A 282 13.62 -3.54 -5.36
C VAL A 282 13.52 -3.78 -3.86
N PHE A 283 12.31 -4.01 -3.38
CA PHE A 283 12.01 -4.39 -2.00
C PHE A 283 11.68 -5.87 -1.95
N ASN A 284 12.35 -6.59 -1.06
CA ASN A 284 12.03 -7.98 -0.73
C ASN A 284 11.59 -8.03 0.73
N ASN A 285 10.39 -8.52 0.99
CA ASN A 285 9.85 -8.66 2.33
C ASN A 285 9.28 -10.06 2.53
N GLU A 286 9.57 -10.64 3.69
CA GLU A 286 9.03 -11.91 4.13
C GLU A 286 8.14 -11.65 5.34
N ILE A 287 6.87 -12.02 5.24
CA ILE A 287 5.90 -11.88 6.32
C ILE A 287 5.45 -13.25 6.75
N GLN A 288 5.68 -13.55 8.02
CA GLN A 288 5.14 -14.74 8.66
C GLN A 288 3.76 -14.42 9.23
N VAL A 289 2.77 -15.25 8.89
CA VAL A 289 1.44 -15.21 9.48
C VAL A 289 1.38 -16.32 10.52
N PRO A 290 1.30 -15.98 11.82
CA PRO A 290 1.27 -16.97 12.88
C PRO A 290 0.18 -18.00 12.65
N ASN A 291 0.55 -19.28 12.66
CA ASN A 291 -0.42 -20.36 12.53
C ASN A 291 -0.87 -20.81 13.92
N VAL A 292 -1.85 -20.08 14.47
CA VAL A 292 -2.48 -20.46 15.73
C VAL A 292 -3.99 -20.58 15.50
N PRO A 293 -4.43 -21.68 14.87
CA PRO A 293 -5.81 -21.87 14.44
C PRO A 293 -6.79 -22.13 15.60
#